data_AF-A0A432XLV5-F1
#
_entry.id   AF-A0A432XLV5-F1
#
_cell.length_a   1.000
_cell.length_b   1.000
_cell.length_c   1.000
_cell.angle_alpha   90.00
_cell.angle_beta   90.00
_cell.angle_gamma   90.00
#
_symmetry.space_group_name_H-M   'P 1'
#
loop_
_entity.id
_entity.type
_entity.pdbx_description
1 polymer ?
#
loop_
_entity_poly.entity_id
_entity_poly.type
_entity_poly.pdbx_seq_one_letter_code
_entity_poly.pdbx_strand_id
1 'polypeptide(L)' 'MDFGYGMLWNVINPNEKRPNRAFYHTGVGIHMLGVYPSSDLVFVHRVQTETEYEFDHQNLYKIIGQVFGALEPSEPME' A
#
# COMPACT_ATOMS: atom_id res chain seq x y z
N MET A 1 -8.34 27.78 9.11
CA MET A 1 -8.50 26.72 8.10
C MET A 1 -8.04 25.45 8.80
N ASP A 2 -8.98 24.69 9.38
CA ASP A 2 -8.64 23.54 10.24
C ASP A 2 -8.46 22.29 9.39
N PHE A 3 -7.21 22.04 9.01
CA PHE A 3 -6.79 20.75 8.51
C PHE A 3 -6.41 19.88 9.71
N GLY A 4 -7.27 18.96 10.10
CA GLY A 4 -6.90 17.91 11.05
C GLY A 4 -5.93 16.93 10.39
N TYR A 5 -4.62 17.14 10.58
CA TYR A 5 -3.58 16.16 10.28
C TYR A 5 -3.75 14.96 11.22
N GLY A 6 -4.53 13.96 10.81
CA GLY A 6 -4.63 12.71 11.56
C GLY A 6 -3.31 11.96 11.52
N MET A 7 -2.50 12.04 12.59
CA MET A 7 -1.36 11.16 12.93
C MET A 7 -0.34 10.86 11.80
N LEU A 8 -0.25 11.70 10.75
CA LEU A 8 0.62 11.53 9.57
C LEU A 8 0.24 10.39 8.58
N TRP A 9 -1.01 9.95 8.51
CA TRP A 9 -1.43 8.87 7.59
C TRP A 9 -2.56 9.27 6.63
N ASN A 10 -2.49 8.79 5.38
CA ASN A 10 -3.63 8.72 4.47
C ASN A 10 -4.49 7.50 4.83
N VAL A 11 -5.81 7.62 4.65
CA VAL A 11 -6.77 6.54 4.91
C VAL A 11 -7.31 6.01 3.58
N ILE A 12 -7.21 4.70 3.37
CA ILE A 12 -7.89 3.97 2.30
C ILE A 12 -9.27 3.59 2.85
N ASN A 13 -10.31 4.25 2.32
CA ASN A 13 -11.68 3.97 2.74
C ASN A 13 -12.17 2.61 2.19
N PRO A 14 -13.11 1.97 2.90
CA PRO A 14 -13.76 0.77 2.42
C PRO A 14 -14.43 0.98 1.06
N ASN A 15 -14.42 -0.07 0.23
CA ASN A 15 -15.20 -0.16 -1.00
C ASN A 15 -15.60 -1.63 -1.24
N GLU A 16 -16.33 -1.88 -2.33
CA GLU A 16 -16.84 -3.21 -2.69
C GLU A 16 -15.74 -4.29 -2.78
N LYS A 17 -14.51 -3.91 -3.16
CA LYS A 17 -13.37 -4.83 -3.29
C LYS A 17 -12.52 -4.92 -2.01
N ARG A 18 -12.60 -3.93 -1.13
CA ARG A 18 -11.83 -3.84 0.12
C ARG A 18 -12.73 -3.30 1.22
N PRO A 19 -13.43 -4.16 1.97
CA PRO A 19 -14.45 -3.72 2.92
C PRO A 19 -13.89 -3.08 4.20
N ASN A 20 -12.57 -3.09 4.38
CA ASN A 20 -11.91 -2.62 5.59
C ASN A 20 -11.03 -1.39 5.32
N ARG A 21 -10.93 -0.52 6.33
CA ARG A 21 -10.01 0.62 6.28
C ARG A 21 -8.56 0.13 6.32
N ALA A 22 -7.70 0.82 5.56
CA ALA A 22 -6.26 0.69 5.66
C ALA A 22 -5.61 2.07 5.76
N PHE A 23 -4.36 2.11 6.21
CA PHE A 23 -3.62 3.34 6.46
C PHE A 23 -2.32 3.31 5.69
N TYR A 24 -1.92 4.41 5.07
CA TYR A 24 -0.65 4.45 4.37
C TYR A 24 -0.03 5.85 4.34
N HIS A 25 1.27 5.92 4.11
CA HIS A 25 1.96 7.15 3.77
C HIS A 25 2.94 6.87 2.63
N THR A 26 3.16 7.86 1.77
CA THR A 26 4.11 7.75 0.66
C THR A 26 5.23 8.78 0.78
N GLY A 27 6.46 8.39 0.48
CA GLY A 27 7.59 9.30 0.31
C GLY A 27 7.87 9.50 -1.18
N VAL A 28 7.93 10.74 -1.65
CA VAL A 28 8.21 11.15 -3.05
C VAL A 28 7.43 10.35 -4.13
N GLY A 29 6.30 9.74 -3.78
CA GLY A 29 5.45 8.95 -4.66
C GLY A 29 5.88 7.50 -4.92
N ILE A 30 7.03 7.07 -4.40
CA ILE A 30 7.59 5.72 -4.67
C ILE A 30 7.98 4.94 -3.42
N HIS A 31 8.21 5.58 -2.27
CA HIS A 31 8.28 4.86 -0.99
C HIS A 31 6.88 4.70 -0.43
N MET A 32 6.62 3.61 0.29
CA MET A 32 5.33 3.40 0.93
C MET A 32 5.48 2.64 2.25
N LEU A 33 4.71 3.10 3.24
CA LEU A 33 4.38 2.34 4.43
C LEU A 33 2.87 2.19 4.46
N GLY A 34 2.38 0.95 4.46
CA GLY A 34 0.97 0.60 4.48
C GLY A 34 0.65 -0.35 5.63
N VAL A 35 -0.43 -0.10 6.37
CA VAL A 35 -0.96 -0.94 7.42
C VAL A 35 -2.35 -1.41 7.01
N TYR A 36 -2.53 -2.72 6.88
CA TYR A 36 -3.76 -3.38 6.45
C TYR A 36 -4.27 -4.32 7.56
N PRO A 37 -4.97 -3.80 8.58
CA PRO A 37 -5.33 -4.59 9.77
C PRO A 37 -6.16 -5.84 9.45
N SER A 38 -7.07 -5.76 8.48
CA SER A 38 -7.93 -6.88 8.09
C SER A 38 -7.20 -8.03 7.42
N SER A 39 -6.00 -7.77 6.91
CA SER A 39 -5.16 -8.74 6.22
C SER A 39 -3.98 -9.18 7.09
N ASP A 40 -3.95 -8.75 8.36
CA ASP A 40 -2.81 -8.95 9.27
C ASP A 40 -1.46 -8.62 8.61
N LEU A 41 -1.43 -7.50 7.85
CA LEU A 41 -0.33 -7.14 6.96
C LEU A 41 0.19 -5.74 7.24
N VAL A 42 1.51 -5.63 7.34
CA VAL A 42 2.26 -4.37 7.21
C VAL A 42 3.13 -4.45 5.96
N PHE A 43 2.97 -3.48 5.07
CA PHE A 43 3.72 -3.36 3.83
C PHE A 43 4.71 -2.21 3.94
N VAL A 44 6.00 -2.51 3.79
CA VAL A 44 7.07 -1.50 3.75
C VAL A 44 7.79 -1.63 2.43
N HIS A 45 7.81 -0.56 1.65
CA HIS A 45 8.52 -0.49 0.38
C HIS A 45 9.39 0.76 0.31
N ARG A 46 10.66 0.57 -0.08
CA ARG A 46 11.66 1.62 -0.14
C ARG A 46 12.55 1.44 -1.37
N VAL A 47 12.65 2.48 -2.17
CA VAL A 47 13.60 2.61 -3.28
C VAL A 47 14.90 3.26 -2.78
N GLN A 48 16.06 2.91 -3.34
CA GLN A 48 17.31 3.65 -3.11
C GLN A 48 17.27 4.93 -3.96
N THR A 49 16.84 6.04 -3.37
CA THR A 49 16.69 7.33 -4.06
C THR A 49 17.89 8.25 -3.89
N GLU A 50 18.91 7.81 -3.15
CA GLU A 50 20.17 8.52 -2.95
C GLU A 50 21.13 8.37 -4.14
N THR A 51 20.73 7.62 -5.16
CA THR A 51 21.42 7.45 -6.45
C THR A 51 20.42 7.65 -7.58
N GLU A 52 20.90 7.67 -8.84
CA GLU A 52 20.00 7.54 -9.99
C GLU A 52 19.17 6.25 -9.86
N TYR A 53 17.88 6.34 -10.18
CA TYR A 53 16.93 5.24 -10.07
C TYR A 53 15.95 5.28 -11.22
N GLU A 54 15.56 4.09 -11.68
CA GLU A 54 14.48 3.90 -12.66
C GLU A 54 13.35 3.13 -11.97
N PHE A 55 12.58 3.85 -11.18
CA PHE A 55 11.42 3.29 -10.48
C PHE A 55 10.31 4.32 -10.43
N ASP A 56 9.17 4.01 -11.03
CA ASP A 56 8.02 4.89 -11.05
C ASP A 56 6.86 4.36 -10.20
N HIS A 57 5.81 5.17 -10.16
CA HIS A 57 4.59 4.85 -9.43
C HIS A 57 3.88 3.59 -9.96
N GLN A 58 3.96 3.30 -11.26
CA GLN A 58 3.31 2.11 -11.83
C GLN A 58 3.97 0.83 -11.31
N ASN A 59 5.29 0.84 -11.13
CA ASN A 59 6.01 -0.28 -10.53
C ASN A 59 5.57 -0.53 -9.09
N LEU A 60 5.39 0.52 -8.28
CA LEU A 60 4.84 0.39 -6.92
C LEU A 60 3.46 -0.27 -6.91
N TYR A 61 2.54 0.16 -7.79
CA TYR A 61 1.22 -0.44 -7.88
C TYR A 61 1.24 -1.90 -8.31
N LYS A 62 2.15 -2.28 -9.21
CA LYS A 62 2.34 -3.69 -9.60
C LYS A 62 2.78 -4.53 -8.40
N ILE A 63 3.75 -4.06 -7.61
CA ILE A 63 4.22 -4.76 -6.41
C ILE A 63 3.08 -4.92 -5.40
N ILE A 64 2.32 -3.86 -5.13
CA ILE A 64 1.16 -3.94 -4.23
C ILE A 64 0.17 -5.00 -4.74
N GLY A 65 -0.18 -4.96 -6.03
CA GLY A 65 -1.06 -5.95 -6.65
C GLY A 65 -0.56 -7.39 -6.51
N GLN A 66 0.74 -7.62 -6.72
CA GLN A 66 1.36 -8.93 -6.58
C GLN A 66 1.38 -9.43 -5.14
N VAL A 67 1.68 -8.56 -4.16
CA VAL A 67 1.64 -8.92 -2.74
C VAL A 67 0.22 -9.35 -2.33
N PHE A 68 -0.80 -8.57 -2.70
CA PHE A 68 -2.18 -8.96 -2.40
C PHE A 68 -2.64 -10.20 -3.15
N GLY A 69 -2.23 -10.37 -4.42
CA GLY A 69 -2.50 -11.58 -5.18
C GLY A 69 -1.83 -12.83 -4.60
N ALA A 70 -0.71 -12.69 -3.88
CA ALA A 70 -0.07 -13.81 -3.16
C ALA A 70 -0.72 -14.12 -1.80
N LEU A 71 -1.45 -13.17 -1.22
CA LEU A 71 -2.18 -13.34 0.05
C LEU A 71 -3.56 -13.98 -0.16
N GLU A 72 -4.16 -13.80 -1.34
CA GLU A 72 -5.36 -14.52 -1.73
C GLU A 72 -4.99 -15.98 -2.02
N PRO A 73 -5.58 -16.97 -1.34
CA PRO A 73 -5.36 -18.36 -1.71
C PRO A 73 -5.86 -18.54 -3.15
N SER A 74 -5.00 -19.10 -4.03
CA SER A 74 -5.45 -19.65 -5.29
C SER A 74 -6.69 -20.51 -5.00
N GLU A 75 -7.77 -20.31 -5.73
CA GLU A 75 -9.01 -21.09 -5.58
C GLU A 75 -8.66 -22.57 -5.33
N PRO A 76 -9.38 -23.27 -4.42
CA PRO A 76 -9.19 -24.70 -4.28
C PRO A 76 -9.41 -25.31 -5.66
N MET A 77 -8.37 -25.95 -6.19
CA MET A 77 -8.44 -26.68 -7.45
C MET A 77 -9.47 -27.81 -7.25
N GLU A 78 -10.67 -27.64 -7.83
CA GLU A 78 -11.70 -28.68 -7.88
C GLU A 78 -11.19 -29.93 -8.61
#